data_AF-A0A3C1V9L6-F1
#
_entry.id   AF-A0A3C1V9L6-F1
#
_cell.length_a   1.000
_cell.length_b   1.000
_cell.length_c   1.000
_cell.angle_alpha   90.00
_cell.angle_beta   90.00
_cell.angle_gamma   90.00
#
_symmetry.space_group_name_H-M   'P 1'
#
loop_
_entity.id
_entity.type
_entity.pdbx_description
1 polymer ?
#
loop_
_entity_poly.entity_id
_entity_poly.type
_entity_poly.pdbx_seq_one_letter_code
_entity_poly.pdbx_strand_id
1 'polypeptide(L)'
;MNAQFGAQMVQRQSRLQREVLVLSCRSAVAENQPANKHRMNKELSSFAARLRELISVGDDVRSFHSIATGGFNNEPPHVGSYFENFNELALELFALQFKHNAAYRTICEARGVTPQVVEHWTQIPAVPTSAFKELELTSLAPVERTAVFHSSGTTEQKPSRHFHHAESLAVYEASLWTWFEQNIFANSKFKIQNSKLVVLTPSPGLVPHSSLVHMFEIVRQKLGGTETAFVGKIAADGAWTLDFDATLAALCGNSKLKNQNPKLLLGTAFSFVHLLDYLVERNLRVELPAGSRVMETGGYKNRSRALPKAELPTLITKRLGVPRENILCEYGMSELSSQAYDAEIQNSKFK
;
A
#
# COMPACT_ATOMS: atom_id res chain seq x y z
N MET A 1 41.54 -4.45 15.40
CA MET A 1 41.17 -3.50 16.47
C MET A 1 40.09 -2.47 16.10
N ASN A 2 39.48 -2.49 14.90
CA ASN A 2 38.43 -1.52 14.51
C ASN A 2 37.00 -2.10 14.43
N ALA A 3 36.75 -3.33 14.88
CA ALA A 3 35.41 -3.94 14.87
C ALA A 3 34.68 -3.90 16.24
N GLN A 4 35.39 -3.64 17.33
CA GLN A 4 34.81 -3.63 18.69
C GLN A 4 34.27 -2.26 19.14
N PHE A 5 34.73 -1.15 18.55
CA PHE A 5 34.26 0.20 18.88
C PHE A 5 32.88 0.53 18.27
N GLY A 6 32.55 -0.02 17.09
CA GLY A 6 31.25 0.19 16.44
C GLY A 6 30.08 -0.48 17.19
N ALA A 7 30.31 -1.66 17.75
CA ALA A 7 29.28 -2.41 18.49
C ALA A 7 28.89 -1.74 19.84
N GLN A 8 29.85 -1.09 20.50
CA GLN A 8 29.59 -0.36 21.75
C GLN A 8 28.85 0.97 21.55
N MET A 9 29.04 1.66 20.41
CA MET A 9 28.28 2.88 20.10
C MET A 9 26.81 2.57 19.76
N VAL A 10 26.54 1.50 19.00
CA VAL A 10 25.17 1.08 18.64
C VAL A 10 24.41 0.56 19.89
N GLN A 11 25.10 -0.14 20.80
CA GLN A 11 24.51 -0.53 22.08
C GLN A 11 24.27 0.67 23.02
N ARG A 12 25.15 1.68 23.04
CA ARG A 12 24.92 2.90 23.83
C ARG A 12 23.77 3.75 23.29
N GLN A 13 23.64 3.93 21.98
CA GLN A 13 22.52 4.68 21.38
C GLN A 13 21.17 3.96 21.57
N SER A 14 21.12 2.64 21.44
CA SER A 14 19.89 1.86 21.69
C SER A 14 19.50 1.81 23.18
N ARG A 15 20.48 1.86 24.09
CA ARG A 15 20.24 1.93 25.54
C ARG A 15 19.78 3.33 25.98
N LEU A 16 20.36 4.40 25.43
CA LEU A 16 19.90 5.77 25.64
C LEU A 16 18.50 6.02 25.06
N GLN A 17 18.18 5.46 23.88
CA GLN A 17 16.82 5.52 23.31
C GLN A 17 15.78 4.75 24.13
N ARG A 18 16.18 3.61 24.75
CA ARG A 18 15.31 2.89 25.69
C ARG A 18 15.16 3.61 27.03
N GLU A 19 16.22 4.19 27.58
CA GLU A 19 16.17 4.90 28.88
C GLU A 19 15.38 6.21 28.78
N VAL A 20 15.45 6.94 27.66
CA VAL A 20 14.62 8.13 27.41
C VAL A 20 13.13 7.77 27.22
N LEU A 21 12.82 6.59 26.66
CA LEU A 21 11.43 6.14 26.50
C LEU A 21 10.82 5.57 27.80
N VAL A 22 11.65 5.01 28.69
CA VAL A 22 11.21 4.32 29.91
C VAL A 22 11.00 5.28 31.10
N LEU A 23 11.58 6.49 31.07
CA LEU A 23 11.53 7.42 32.22
C LEU A 23 10.34 8.40 32.23
N SER A 24 9.32 8.25 31.38
CA SER A 24 8.10 9.09 31.46
C SER A 24 6.76 8.41 31.15
N CYS A 25 6.71 7.16 30.68
CA CYS A 25 5.42 6.46 30.50
C CYS A 25 5.04 5.69 31.76
N ARG A 26 4.68 6.42 32.83
CA ARG A 26 3.78 5.85 33.83
C ARG A 26 2.42 5.69 33.17
N SER A 27 1.84 4.50 33.30
CA SER A 27 0.46 4.17 32.92
C SER A 27 -0.51 5.14 33.59
N ALA A 28 -0.84 6.23 32.90
CA ALA A 28 -1.89 7.15 33.30
C ALA A 28 -3.19 6.62 32.71
N VAL A 29 -3.97 6.02 33.61
CA VAL A 29 -5.39 5.75 33.58
C VAL A 29 -6.13 6.53 32.48
N ALA A 30 -6.81 5.78 31.62
CA ALA A 30 -7.82 6.28 30.72
C ALA A 30 -8.98 6.88 31.52
N GLU A 31 -8.92 8.15 31.88
CA GLU A 31 -10.08 8.90 32.36
C GLU A 31 -9.81 10.41 32.18
N ASN A 32 -10.79 11.09 31.58
CA ASN A 32 -10.84 12.53 31.29
C ASN A 32 -10.13 13.02 30.01
N GLN A 33 -10.62 12.56 28.85
CA GLN A 33 -10.66 13.44 27.68
C GLN A 33 -11.93 14.31 27.75
N PRO A 34 -11.84 15.65 27.63
CA PRO A 34 -13.03 16.49 27.54
C PRO A 34 -13.81 16.12 26.28
N ALA A 35 -15.05 15.69 26.47
CA ALA A 35 -16.00 15.39 25.41
C ALA A 35 -16.37 16.69 24.65
N ASN A 36 -15.53 17.08 23.69
CA ASN A 36 -15.89 18.12 22.75
C ASN A 36 -16.85 17.50 21.72
N LYS A 37 -18.14 17.51 22.08
CA LYS A 37 -19.25 16.96 21.29
C LYS A 37 -19.31 17.64 19.91
N HIS A 38 -19.24 16.81 18.86
CA HIS A 38 -19.79 17.03 17.51
C HIS A 38 -19.29 18.21 16.66
N ARG A 39 -18.09 18.73 16.91
CA ARG A 39 -17.41 19.58 15.93
C ARG A 39 -16.38 18.75 15.17
N MET A 40 -16.83 18.20 14.04
CA MET A 40 -15.98 17.85 12.92
C MET A 40 -14.83 18.85 12.84
N ASN A 41 -13.59 18.37 12.79
CA ASN A 41 -12.50 19.27 12.48
C ASN A 41 -12.58 19.62 10.99
N LYS A 42 -13.42 20.62 10.65
CA LYS A 42 -13.67 21.10 9.28
C LYS A 42 -12.39 21.32 8.48
N GLU A 43 -11.29 21.66 9.16
CA GLU A 43 -9.98 21.86 8.56
C GLU A 43 -9.41 20.57 7.95
N LEU A 44 -9.46 19.44 8.67
CA LEU A 44 -8.99 18.14 8.17
C LEU A 44 -9.87 17.63 7.02
N SER A 45 -11.19 17.78 7.13
CA SER A 45 -12.13 17.43 6.06
C SER A 45 -11.90 18.25 4.80
N SER A 46 -11.71 19.57 4.96
CA SER A 46 -11.38 20.47 3.86
C SER A 46 -10.04 20.12 3.22
N PHE A 47 -9.02 19.83 4.03
CA PHE A 47 -7.72 19.38 3.52
C PHE A 47 -7.84 18.09 2.72
N ALA A 48 -8.53 17.08 3.26
CA ALA A 48 -8.76 15.79 2.61
C ALA A 48 -9.47 15.94 1.25
N ALA A 49 -10.50 16.79 1.19
CA ALA A 49 -11.22 17.07 -0.06
C ALA A 49 -10.30 17.70 -1.12
N ARG A 50 -9.50 18.72 -0.76
CA ARG A 50 -8.54 19.37 -1.67
C ARG A 50 -7.46 18.40 -2.13
N LEU A 51 -6.89 17.61 -1.22
CA LEU A 51 -5.85 16.63 -1.55
C LEU A 51 -6.39 15.59 -2.54
N ARG A 52 -7.61 15.11 -2.34
CA ARG A 52 -8.28 14.16 -3.25
C ARG A 52 -8.44 14.74 -4.66
N GLU A 53 -8.84 16.01 -4.76
CA GLU A 53 -8.97 16.72 -6.03
C GLU A 53 -7.60 16.83 -6.73
N LEU A 54 -6.56 17.23 -6.01
CA LEU A 54 -5.19 17.32 -6.55
C LEU A 54 -4.67 15.96 -7.06
N ILE A 55 -4.93 14.87 -6.33
CA ILE A 55 -4.57 13.51 -6.77
C ILE A 55 -5.28 13.17 -8.08
N SER A 56 -6.57 13.50 -8.18
CA SER A 56 -7.40 13.16 -9.34
C SER A 56 -7.07 14.02 -10.57
N VAL A 57 -6.74 15.31 -10.38
CA VAL A 57 -6.40 16.24 -11.47
C VAL A 57 -4.95 16.05 -11.95
N GLY A 58 -4.06 15.56 -11.09
CA GLY A 58 -2.69 15.21 -11.46
C GLY A 58 -2.59 14.14 -12.57
N ASP A 59 -3.65 13.34 -12.76
CA ASP A 59 -3.80 12.37 -13.85
C ASP A 59 -4.03 13.04 -15.21
N ASP A 60 -4.90 14.05 -15.27
CA ASP A 60 -5.23 14.73 -16.53
C ASP A 60 -4.01 15.47 -17.10
N VAL A 61 -3.25 16.17 -16.28
CA VAL A 61 -2.07 16.91 -16.76
C VAL A 61 -0.94 15.98 -17.24
N ARG A 62 -0.76 14.80 -16.62
CA ARG A 62 0.25 13.82 -17.04
C ARG A 62 -0.17 13.02 -18.28
N SER A 63 -1.46 12.71 -18.43
CA SER A 63 -2.00 11.99 -19.58
C SER A 63 -1.90 12.79 -20.89
N PHE A 64 -2.07 14.12 -20.84
CA PHE A 64 -1.84 15.00 -22.00
C PHE A 64 -0.37 15.01 -22.47
N HIS A 65 0.60 14.89 -21.56
CA HIS A 65 2.02 14.86 -21.90
C HIS A 65 2.47 13.53 -22.52
N SER A 66 1.82 12.42 -22.19
CA SER A 66 2.11 11.11 -22.81
C SER A 66 1.57 10.97 -24.24
N ILE A 67 0.57 11.76 -24.63
CA ILE A 67 -0.04 11.72 -25.98
C ILE A 67 0.62 12.75 -26.91
N ALA A 68 1.26 13.79 -26.36
CA ALA A 68 1.88 14.87 -27.12
C ALA A 68 3.37 14.67 -27.44
N THR A 69 3.81 13.47 -27.86
CA THR A 69 5.03 13.36 -28.68
C THR A 69 4.66 13.56 -30.15
N GLY A 70 4.32 14.79 -30.48
CA GLY A 70 3.82 15.15 -31.80
C GLY A 70 3.70 16.66 -31.98
N GLY A 71 4.76 17.40 -31.62
CA GLY A 71 4.98 18.81 -31.99
C GLY A 71 3.99 19.82 -31.41
N PHE A 72 4.42 20.61 -30.43
CA PHE A 72 4.32 22.07 -30.37
C PHE A 72 4.92 22.52 -29.02
N ASN A 73 5.70 23.62 -29.06
CA ASN A 73 6.47 24.17 -27.95
C ASN A 73 5.60 24.45 -26.71
N ASN A 74 5.64 23.57 -25.71
CA ASN A 74 5.30 23.89 -24.33
C ASN A 74 6.45 23.38 -23.47
N GLU A 75 7.16 24.28 -22.81
CA GLU A 75 8.15 23.90 -21.80
C GLU A 75 7.48 22.99 -20.75
N PRO A 76 8.16 21.92 -20.31
CA PRO A 76 7.64 21.09 -19.23
C PRO A 76 7.44 21.97 -17.99
N PRO A 77 6.33 21.81 -17.23
CA PRO A 77 6.15 22.56 -15.99
C PRO A 77 7.39 22.37 -15.11
N HIS A 78 7.99 23.49 -14.69
CA HIS A 78 9.18 23.50 -13.86
C HIS A 78 9.02 22.49 -12.72
N VAL A 79 9.97 21.56 -12.62
CA VAL A 79 10.07 20.55 -11.56
C VAL A 79 9.93 21.18 -10.17
N GLY A 80 10.29 22.47 -10.01
CA GLY A 80 10.08 23.27 -8.81
C GLY A 80 8.61 23.39 -8.35
N SER A 81 7.64 23.53 -9.26
CA SER A 81 6.23 23.80 -8.86
C SER A 81 5.54 22.60 -8.18
N TYR A 82 5.97 21.37 -8.50
CA TYR A 82 5.43 20.16 -7.85
C TYR A 82 6.01 19.96 -6.45
N PHE A 83 7.31 20.26 -6.25
CA PHE A 83 7.95 20.16 -4.94
C PHE A 83 7.52 21.28 -3.99
N GLU A 84 7.30 22.49 -4.50
CA GLU A 84 6.73 23.61 -3.74
C GLU A 84 5.30 23.27 -3.26
N ASN A 85 4.45 22.74 -4.16
CA ASN A 85 3.11 22.27 -3.81
C ASN A 85 3.14 21.13 -2.76
N PHE A 86 4.06 20.17 -2.89
CA PHE A 86 4.19 19.10 -1.89
C PHE A 86 4.63 19.62 -0.51
N ASN A 87 5.63 20.52 -0.47
CA ASN A 87 6.11 21.07 0.79
C ASN A 87 5.01 21.81 1.53
N GLU A 88 4.26 22.68 0.83
CA GLU A 88 3.13 23.41 1.40
C GLU A 88 2.06 22.47 1.98
N LEU A 89 1.64 21.45 1.21
CA LEU A 89 0.67 20.46 1.67
C LEU A 89 1.18 19.67 2.88
N ALA A 90 2.45 19.30 2.90
CA ALA A 90 3.05 18.56 4.00
C ALA A 90 3.12 19.39 5.28
N LEU A 91 3.47 20.68 5.19
CA LEU A 91 3.50 21.59 6.34
C LEU A 91 2.09 21.88 6.87
N GLU A 92 1.11 22.05 5.97
CA GLU A 92 -0.30 22.21 6.36
C GLU A 92 -0.82 20.96 7.08
N LEU A 93 -0.58 19.76 6.52
CA LEU A 93 -0.96 18.51 7.15
C LEU A 93 -0.26 18.31 8.50
N PHE A 94 1.03 18.67 8.60
CA PHE A 94 1.79 18.63 9.84
C PHE A 94 1.14 19.50 10.92
N ALA A 95 0.77 20.74 10.59
CA ALA A 95 0.10 21.65 11.52
C ALA A 95 -1.25 21.08 11.99
N LEU A 96 -2.05 20.53 11.09
CA LEU A 96 -3.33 19.88 11.41
C LEU A 96 -3.14 18.65 12.30
N GLN A 97 -2.19 17.78 11.98
CA GLN A 97 -1.90 16.60 12.77
C GLN A 97 -1.32 16.97 14.15
N PHE A 98 -0.42 17.94 14.25
CA PHE A 98 0.08 18.43 15.53
C PHE A 98 -1.06 18.97 16.42
N LYS A 99 -2.01 19.69 15.84
CA LYS A 99 -3.16 20.23 16.56
C LYS A 99 -4.13 19.14 17.02
N HIS A 100 -4.42 18.14 16.18
CA HIS A 100 -5.52 17.19 16.39
C HIS A 100 -5.14 15.76 16.78
N ASN A 101 -3.88 15.35 16.59
CA ASN A 101 -3.37 14.04 16.99
C ASN A 101 -2.51 14.19 18.25
N ALA A 102 -3.11 13.96 19.42
CA ALA A 102 -2.44 14.16 20.71
C ALA A 102 -1.18 13.29 20.86
N ALA A 103 -1.22 12.04 20.40
CA ALA A 103 -0.06 11.14 20.46
C ALA A 103 1.09 11.64 19.58
N TYR A 104 0.79 12.11 18.37
CA TYR A 104 1.79 12.67 17.48
C TYR A 104 2.35 14.00 18.02
N ARG A 105 1.50 14.88 18.58
CA ARG A 105 1.94 16.11 19.23
C ARG A 105 2.97 15.84 20.33
N THR A 106 2.72 14.86 21.20
CA THR A 106 3.68 14.50 22.26
C THR A 106 5.03 14.06 21.69
N ILE A 107 5.05 13.32 20.58
CA ILE A 107 6.30 12.93 19.90
C ILE A 107 7.04 14.17 19.36
N CYS A 108 6.32 15.11 18.78
CA CYS A 108 6.88 16.35 18.23
C CYS A 108 7.44 17.26 19.33
N GLU A 109 6.67 17.49 20.41
CA GLU A 109 7.09 18.30 21.56
C GLU A 109 8.31 17.72 22.26
N ALA A 110 8.37 16.39 22.43
CA ALA A 110 9.54 15.71 23.00
C ALA A 110 10.81 15.87 22.16
N ARG A 111 10.68 16.21 20.87
CA ARG A 111 11.79 16.50 19.96
C ARG A 111 12.04 18.01 19.77
N GLY A 112 11.28 18.87 20.45
CA GLY A 112 11.38 20.32 20.31
C GLY A 112 10.96 20.84 18.93
N VAL A 113 10.12 20.09 18.20
CA VAL A 113 9.68 20.45 16.85
C VAL A 113 8.19 20.81 16.87
N THR A 114 7.85 22.00 16.40
CA THR A 114 6.47 22.51 16.32
C THR A 114 6.19 23.09 14.93
N PRO A 115 4.92 23.29 14.52
CA PRO A 115 4.58 23.87 13.22
C PRO A 115 5.20 25.25 12.94
N GLN A 116 5.57 26.01 13.97
CA GLN A 116 6.15 27.35 13.83
C GLN A 116 7.64 27.34 13.44
N VAL A 117 8.34 26.22 13.61
CA VAL A 117 9.79 26.12 13.38
C VAL A 117 10.17 25.22 12.19
N VAL A 118 9.19 24.55 11.59
CA VAL A 118 9.38 23.65 10.45
C VAL A 118 9.07 24.42 9.17
N GLU A 119 10.06 24.54 8.29
CA GLU A 119 9.95 25.24 7.00
C GLU A 119 9.99 24.26 5.81
N HIS A 120 10.44 23.03 6.06
CA HIS A 120 10.56 22.00 5.04
C HIS A 120 10.09 20.62 5.54
N TRP A 121 9.42 19.86 4.69
CA TRP A 121 8.80 18.58 5.06
C TRP A 121 9.80 17.55 5.62
N THR A 122 11.07 17.62 5.21
CA THR A 122 12.13 16.73 5.74
C THR A 122 12.46 16.97 7.21
N GLN A 123 12.05 18.11 7.77
CA GLN A 123 12.21 18.44 9.18
C GLN A 123 11.04 17.91 10.03
N ILE A 124 9.95 17.45 9.41
CA ILE A 124 8.80 16.88 10.12
C ILE A 124 9.23 15.60 10.86
N PRO A 125 8.95 15.46 12.17
CA PRO A 125 9.39 14.31 12.92
C PRO A 125 8.81 12.99 12.40
N ALA A 126 9.69 12.09 11.96
CA ALA A 126 9.30 10.74 11.57
C ALA A 126 8.85 9.91 12.79
N VAL A 127 7.80 9.12 12.58
CA VAL A 127 7.22 8.22 13.59
C VAL A 127 7.65 6.78 13.29
N PRO A 128 8.24 6.06 14.26
CA PRO A 128 8.61 4.66 14.05
C PRO A 128 7.35 3.80 13.89
N THR A 129 7.40 2.78 13.04
CA THR A 129 6.27 1.87 12.78
C THR A 129 5.77 1.15 14.05
N SER A 130 6.65 0.93 15.03
CA SER A 130 6.27 0.38 16.33
C SER A 130 5.31 1.29 17.13
N ALA A 131 5.37 2.61 16.94
CA ALA A 131 4.49 3.53 17.64
C ALA A 131 3.02 3.30 17.28
N PHE A 132 2.71 2.84 16.06
CA PHE A 132 1.34 2.52 15.64
C PHE A 132 0.75 1.29 16.36
N LYS A 133 1.58 0.48 17.04
CA LYS A 133 1.12 -0.65 17.87
C LYS A 133 0.73 -0.21 19.29
N GLU A 134 1.45 0.78 19.80
CA GLU A 134 1.32 1.27 21.17
C GLU A 134 0.36 2.45 21.29
N LEU A 135 0.32 3.31 20.27
CA LEU A 135 -0.41 4.57 20.27
C LEU A 135 -1.51 4.56 19.21
N GLU A 136 -2.63 5.19 19.53
CA GLU A 136 -3.64 5.56 18.53
C GLU A 136 -3.21 6.86 17.85
N LEU A 137 -2.38 6.74 16.81
CA LEU A 137 -1.95 7.87 15.98
C LEU A 137 -3.08 8.28 15.04
N THR A 138 -4.06 9.00 15.58
CA THR A 138 -5.24 9.43 14.83
C THR A 138 -5.70 10.82 15.25
N SER A 139 -6.23 11.57 14.30
CA SER A 139 -6.95 12.83 14.52
C SER A 139 -8.47 12.65 14.62
N LEU A 140 -8.97 11.41 14.53
CA LEU A 140 -10.39 11.08 14.55
C LEU A 140 -10.86 10.77 15.97
N ALA A 141 -11.97 11.40 16.36
CA ALA A 141 -12.68 11.02 17.58
C ALA A 141 -13.24 9.60 17.43
N PRO A 142 -13.40 8.82 18.53
CA PRO A 142 -13.86 7.43 18.45
C PRO A 142 -15.16 7.22 17.65
N VAL A 143 -16.11 8.15 17.75
CA VAL A 143 -17.40 8.09 17.04
C VAL A 143 -17.28 8.28 15.52
N GLU A 144 -16.18 8.84 15.04
CA GLU A 144 -15.94 9.11 13.62
C GLU A 144 -15.23 7.94 12.92
N ARG A 145 -14.71 6.98 13.67
CA ARG A 145 -13.91 5.86 13.15
C ARG A 145 -14.81 4.77 12.57
N THR A 146 -15.19 4.91 11.31
CA THR A 146 -16.11 3.98 10.63
C THR A 146 -15.43 2.76 10.03
N ALA A 147 -14.12 2.82 9.83
CA ALA A 147 -13.31 1.68 9.38
C ALA A 147 -12.02 1.58 10.20
N VAL A 148 -11.53 0.35 10.37
CA VAL A 148 -10.25 0.07 11.00
C VAL A 148 -9.51 -1.00 10.21
N PHE A 149 -8.27 -0.69 9.85
CA PHE A 149 -7.35 -1.64 9.24
C PHE A 149 -6.28 -2.05 10.23
N HIS A 150 -5.89 -3.32 10.16
CA HIS A 150 -4.85 -3.89 11.00
C HIS A 150 -3.60 -4.19 10.18
N SER A 151 -2.42 -3.89 10.71
CA SER A 151 -1.21 -4.47 10.12
C SER A 151 -1.23 -5.99 10.25
N SER A 152 -0.57 -6.66 9.31
CA SER A 152 -0.30 -8.09 9.40
C SER A 152 0.58 -8.34 10.64
N GLY A 153 -0.04 -8.70 11.76
CA GLY A 153 0.66 -9.03 13.01
C GLY A 153 1.50 -10.29 12.84
N THR A 154 2.65 -10.35 13.51
CA THR A 154 3.27 -11.65 13.82
C THR A 154 2.49 -12.27 14.97
N THR A 155 2.47 -13.61 15.06
CA THR A 155 1.70 -14.41 16.03
C THR A 155 1.90 -14.05 17.51
N GLU A 156 2.82 -13.15 17.84
CA GLU A 156 3.20 -12.73 19.19
C GLU A 156 3.07 -11.22 19.45
N GLN A 157 2.57 -10.42 18.49
CA GLN A 157 2.55 -8.96 18.61
C GLN A 157 1.17 -8.39 18.33
N LYS A 158 0.75 -7.43 19.17
CA LYS A 158 -0.47 -6.64 18.95
C LYS A 158 -0.36 -5.93 17.58
N PRO A 159 -1.31 -6.15 16.66
CA PRO A 159 -1.32 -5.44 15.38
C PRO A 159 -1.57 -3.94 15.62
N SER A 160 -0.96 -3.10 14.80
CA SER A 160 -1.31 -1.67 14.73
C SER A 160 -2.74 -1.51 14.21
N ARG A 161 -3.37 -0.39 14.57
CA ARG A 161 -4.74 -0.05 14.16
C ARG A 161 -4.75 1.29 13.44
N HIS A 162 -5.30 1.30 12.24
CA HIS A 162 -5.39 2.47 11.37
C HIS A 162 -6.84 2.81 11.16
N PHE A 163 -7.26 3.94 11.70
CA PHE A 163 -8.67 4.32 11.70
C PHE A 163 -8.99 5.25 10.55
N HIS A 164 -10.08 4.96 9.86
CA HIS A 164 -10.60 5.82 8.81
C HIS A 164 -12.06 6.17 9.05
N HIS A 165 -12.43 7.30 8.46
CA HIS A 165 -13.81 7.69 8.19
C HIS A 165 -14.02 7.75 6.68
N ALA A 166 -15.22 8.12 6.22
CA ALA A 166 -15.53 8.17 4.80
C ALA A 166 -14.58 9.08 3.98
N GLU A 167 -14.19 10.26 4.48
CA GLU A 167 -13.37 11.18 3.70
C GLU A 167 -11.89 10.75 3.66
N SER A 168 -11.35 10.22 4.76
CA SER A 168 -9.99 9.68 4.75
C SER A 168 -9.87 8.39 3.92
N LEU A 169 -10.93 7.57 3.86
CA LEU A 169 -11.00 6.47 2.89
C LEU A 169 -11.04 6.99 1.46
N ALA A 170 -11.82 8.04 1.17
CA ALA A 170 -11.88 8.59 -0.18
C ALA A 170 -10.53 9.14 -0.67
N VAL A 171 -9.70 9.70 0.22
CA VAL A 171 -8.31 10.09 -0.12
C VAL A 171 -7.46 8.86 -0.43
N TYR A 172 -7.54 7.82 0.41
CA TYR A 172 -6.84 6.56 0.17
C TYR A 172 -7.22 5.95 -1.18
N GLU A 173 -8.52 5.86 -1.46
CA GLU A 173 -9.06 5.27 -2.69
C GLU A 173 -8.68 6.06 -3.94
N ALA A 174 -8.63 7.39 -3.86
CA ALA A 174 -8.13 8.22 -4.94
C ALA A 174 -6.64 7.99 -5.21
N SER A 175 -5.81 8.00 -4.16
CA SER A 175 -4.37 7.71 -4.28
C SER A 175 -4.16 6.33 -4.90
N LEU A 176 -4.85 5.33 -4.35
CA LEU A 176 -4.82 3.96 -4.81
C LEU A 176 -5.15 3.82 -6.28
N TRP A 177 -6.28 4.37 -6.72
CA TRP A 177 -6.74 4.17 -8.08
C TRP A 177 -5.80 4.85 -9.08
N THR A 178 -5.44 6.11 -8.85
CA THR A 178 -4.55 6.87 -9.74
C THR A 178 -3.22 6.14 -9.96
N TRP A 179 -2.55 5.70 -8.89
CA TRP A 179 -1.26 5.02 -9.04
C TRP A 179 -1.40 3.60 -9.58
N PHE A 180 -2.45 2.88 -9.21
CA PHE A 180 -2.73 1.57 -9.79
C PHE A 180 -2.96 1.67 -11.30
N GLU A 181 -3.81 2.60 -11.73
CA GLU A 181 -4.16 2.81 -13.14
C GLU A 181 -2.91 3.14 -13.96
N GLN A 182 -2.11 4.09 -13.48
CA GLN A 182 -0.84 4.48 -14.12
C GLN A 182 0.11 3.29 -14.26
N ASN A 183 0.38 2.53 -13.21
CA ASN A 183 1.38 1.46 -13.27
C ASN A 183 0.87 0.21 -14.00
N ILE A 184 -0.39 -0.15 -13.80
CA ILE A 184 -0.99 -1.36 -14.36
C ILE A 184 -1.45 -1.17 -15.81
N PHE A 185 -1.66 0.06 -16.27
CA PHE A 185 -2.11 0.33 -17.66
C PHE A 185 -1.19 1.23 -18.47
N ALA A 186 -0.07 1.73 -17.94
CA ALA A 186 0.89 2.57 -18.68
C ALA A 186 1.31 1.99 -20.04
N ASN A 187 1.41 0.66 -20.17
CA ASN A 187 1.72 0.01 -21.44
C ASN A 187 0.44 -0.30 -22.23
N SER A 188 0.28 0.38 -23.38
CA SER A 188 -0.88 0.36 -24.30
C SER A 188 -1.37 -1.01 -24.80
N LYS A 189 -0.67 -2.10 -24.44
CA LYS A 189 -1.05 -3.48 -24.79
C LYS A 189 -2.08 -4.09 -23.83
N PHE A 190 -2.24 -3.57 -22.61
CA PHE A 190 -3.29 -4.02 -21.69
C PHE A 190 -4.54 -3.17 -21.84
N LYS A 191 -5.64 -3.74 -22.33
CA LYS A 191 -6.94 -3.06 -22.42
C LYS A 191 -7.86 -3.55 -21.30
N ILE A 192 -8.21 -2.65 -20.38
CA ILE A 192 -9.10 -2.89 -19.23
C ILE A 192 -10.41 -3.54 -19.65
N GLN A 193 -11.01 -3.06 -20.74
CA GLN A 193 -12.37 -3.35 -21.18
C GLN A 193 -12.67 -4.84 -21.43
N ASN A 194 -11.65 -5.70 -21.50
CA ASN A 194 -11.80 -7.13 -21.70
C ASN A 194 -10.85 -7.96 -20.82
N SER A 195 -10.49 -7.50 -19.62
CA SER A 195 -9.61 -8.27 -18.72
C SER A 195 -10.41 -9.02 -17.64
N LYS A 196 -9.93 -10.21 -17.25
CA LYS A 196 -10.45 -10.92 -16.07
C LYS A 196 -9.51 -10.75 -14.89
N LEU A 197 -9.98 -10.15 -13.82
CA LEU A 197 -9.24 -10.03 -12.56
C LEU A 197 -9.33 -11.34 -11.73
N VAL A 198 -8.22 -11.76 -11.15
CA VAL A 198 -8.14 -12.91 -10.24
C VAL A 198 -7.39 -12.45 -9.00
N VAL A 199 -8.04 -12.52 -7.84
CA VAL A 199 -7.46 -12.03 -6.58
C VAL A 199 -7.13 -13.22 -5.69
N LEU A 200 -5.85 -13.38 -5.38
CA LEU A 200 -5.30 -14.52 -4.63
C LEU A 200 -5.44 -14.35 -3.10
N THR A 201 -6.33 -13.47 -2.64
CA THR A 201 -6.62 -13.24 -1.21
C THR A 201 -8.03 -13.70 -0.86
N PRO A 202 -8.36 -13.86 0.43
CA PRO A 202 -9.74 -13.99 0.87
C PRO A 202 -10.59 -12.79 0.43
N SER A 203 -11.90 -13.00 0.36
CA SER A 203 -12.86 -11.95 0.00
C SER A 203 -12.99 -10.88 1.10
N PRO A 204 -13.40 -9.64 0.76
CA PRO A 204 -13.50 -8.54 1.72
C PRO A 204 -14.38 -8.85 2.94
N GLY A 205 -15.45 -9.63 2.76
CA GLY A 205 -16.33 -10.04 3.86
C GLY A 205 -15.66 -10.97 4.87
N LEU A 206 -14.62 -11.72 4.48
CA LEU A 206 -13.88 -12.62 5.37
C LEU A 206 -12.76 -11.90 6.14
N VAL A 207 -12.20 -10.83 5.56
CA VAL A 207 -11.07 -10.07 6.14
C VAL A 207 -11.32 -8.56 6.09
N PRO A 208 -12.39 -8.04 6.72
CA PRO A 208 -12.81 -6.64 6.58
C PRO A 208 -11.79 -5.63 7.14
N HIS A 209 -10.84 -6.08 7.95
CA HIS A 209 -9.78 -5.25 8.54
C HIS A 209 -8.46 -5.27 7.75
N SER A 210 -8.44 -5.86 6.55
CA SER A 210 -7.26 -5.85 5.69
C SER A 210 -7.29 -4.67 4.72
N SER A 211 -6.37 -3.72 4.87
CA SER A 211 -6.21 -2.62 3.90
C SER A 211 -5.88 -3.13 2.50
N LEU A 212 -5.14 -4.23 2.39
CA LEU A 212 -4.83 -4.85 1.09
C LEU A 212 -6.07 -5.42 0.41
N VAL A 213 -6.94 -6.11 1.14
CA VAL A 213 -8.18 -6.65 0.56
C VAL A 213 -9.17 -5.53 0.25
N HIS A 214 -9.22 -4.47 1.09
CA HIS A 214 -9.93 -3.23 0.74
C HIS A 214 -9.44 -2.69 -0.60
N MET A 215 -8.12 -2.61 -0.79
CA MET A 215 -7.55 -2.14 -2.05
C MET A 215 -7.98 -2.97 -3.25
N PHE A 216 -7.90 -4.30 -3.17
CA PHE A 216 -8.32 -5.18 -4.26
C PHE A 216 -9.82 -5.08 -4.55
N GLU A 217 -10.64 -4.83 -3.54
CA GLU A 217 -12.07 -4.59 -3.72
C GLU A 217 -12.34 -3.28 -4.47
N ILE A 218 -11.63 -2.20 -4.14
CA ILE A 218 -11.75 -0.93 -4.85
C ILE A 218 -11.30 -1.07 -6.31
N VAL A 219 -10.19 -1.76 -6.56
CA VAL A 219 -9.74 -2.10 -7.92
C VAL A 219 -10.83 -2.88 -8.66
N ARG A 220 -11.42 -3.91 -8.03
CA ARG A 220 -12.49 -4.70 -8.63
C ARG A 220 -13.69 -3.84 -9.02
N GLN A 221 -14.13 -2.95 -8.14
CA GLN A 221 -15.24 -2.04 -8.40
C GLN A 221 -14.93 -1.09 -9.56
N LYS A 222 -13.73 -0.51 -9.59
CA LYS A 222 -13.28 0.39 -10.67
C LYS A 222 -13.15 -0.29 -12.02
N LEU A 223 -12.81 -1.58 -12.05
CA LEU A 223 -12.77 -2.41 -13.26
C LEU A 223 -14.16 -2.96 -13.67
N GLY A 224 -15.24 -2.34 -13.20
CA GLY A 224 -16.61 -2.67 -13.60
C GLY A 224 -17.22 -3.89 -12.88
N GLY A 225 -16.63 -4.29 -11.74
CA GLY A 225 -17.20 -5.33 -10.88
C GLY A 225 -17.35 -6.72 -11.54
N THR A 226 -16.65 -6.96 -12.65
CA THR A 226 -16.77 -8.18 -13.46
C THR A 226 -16.44 -9.44 -12.64
N GLU A 227 -16.93 -10.59 -13.09
CA GLU A 227 -16.82 -11.92 -12.45
C GLU A 227 -15.37 -12.30 -12.10
N THR A 228 -14.96 -11.96 -10.88
CA THR A 228 -13.56 -12.07 -10.45
C THR A 228 -13.56 -12.74 -9.08
N ALA A 229 -13.00 -13.94 -9.05
CA ALA A 229 -13.02 -14.80 -7.89
C ALA A 229 -11.87 -14.38 -6.97
N PHE A 230 -12.21 -13.81 -5.81
CA PHE A 230 -11.33 -13.91 -4.65
C PHE A 230 -11.20 -15.40 -4.34
N VAL A 231 -10.04 -15.99 -4.64
CA VAL A 231 -9.80 -17.44 -4.53
C VAL A 231 -9.05 -17.81 -3.26
N GLY A 232 -8.75 -16.84 -2.40
CA GLY A 232 -8.16 -17.12 -1.10
C GLY A 232 -9.16 -17.62 -0.07
N LYS A 233 -8.68 -18.43 0.86
CA LYS A 233 -9.41 -18.98 2.01
C LYS A 233 -8.71 -18.62 3.31
N ILE A 234 -9.45 -18.66 4.41
CA ILE A 234 -8.88 -18.58 5.76
C ILE A 234 -8.82 -20.00 6.32
N ALA A 235 -7.62 -20.45 6.69
CA ALA A 235 -7.42 -21.73 7.38
C ALA A 235 -7.84 -21.62 8.85
N ALA A 236 -7.96 -22.77 9.53
CA ALA A 236 -8.42 -22.83 10.93
C ALA A 236 -7.53 -22.02 11.90
N ASP A 237 -6.25 -21.84 11.57
CA ASP A 237 -5.29 -21.05 12.35
C ASP A 237 -5.25 -19.56 11.97
N GLY A 238 -6.19 -19.12 11.12
CA GLY A 238 -6.28 -17.75 10.62
C GLY A 238 -5.34 -17.43 9.45
N ALA A 239 -4.49 -18.38 9.01
CA ALA A 239 -3.60 -18.16 7.88
C ALA A 239 -4.37 -18.10 6.56
N TRP A 240 -3.89 -17.27 5.63
CA TRP A 240 -4.45 -17.23 4.29
C TRP A 240 -3.92 -18.40 3.48
N THR A 241 -4.81 -19.04 2.74
CA THR A 241 -4.51 -20.17 1.84
C THR A 241 -5.24 -19.95 0.51
N LEU A 242 -5.04 -20.84 -0.46
CA LEU A 242 -5.73 -20.79 -1.74
C LEU A 242 -6.71 -21.94 -1.88
N ASP A 243 -7.87 -21.65 -2.47
CA ASP A 243 -8.69 -22.65 -3.12
C ASP A 243 -8.06 -23.00 -4.46
N PHE A 244 -7.25 -24.06 -4.52
CA PHE A 244 -6.54 -24.40 -5.75
C PHE A 244 -7.46 -24.79 -6.91
N ASP A 245 -8.61 -25.41 -6.64
CA ASP A 245 -9.56 -25.79 -7.68
C ASP A 245 -10.24 -24.54 -8.26
N ALA A 246 -10.72 -23.64 -7.40
CA ALA A 246 -11.27 -22.36 -7.85
C ALA A 246 -10.20 -21.48 -8.54
N THR A 247 -8.95 -21.52 -8.05
CA THR A 247 -7.83 -20.81 -8.65
C THR A 247 -7.56 -21.34 -10.06
N LEU A 248 -7.39 -22.64 -10.24
CA LEU A 248 -7.17 -23.24 -11.56
C LEU A 248 -8.34 -22.96 -12.50
N ALA A 249 -9.58 -23.06 -12.04
CA ALA A 249 -10.77 -22.72 -12.84
C ALA A 249 -10.73 -21.25 -13.30
N ALA A 250 -10.42 -20.32 -12.38
CA ALA A 250 -10.29 -18.91 -12.67
C ALA A 250 -9.13 -18.60 -13.63
N LEU A 251 -8.00 -19.33 -13.54
CA LEU A 251 -6.82 -19.14 -14.38
C LEU A 251 -6.94 -19.78 -15.76
N CYS A 252 -7.52 -20.97 -15.89
CA CYS A 252 -7.67 -21.66 -17.17
C CYS A 252 -8.85 -21.13 -18.01
N GLY A 253 -9.89 -20.59 -17.35
CA GLY A 253 -11.12 -20.16 -18.03
C GLY A 253 -11.75 -21.28 -18.88
N ASN A 254 -12.66 -20.91 -19.79
CA ASN A 254 -13.19 -21.88 -20.75
C ASN A 254 -12.19 -22.03 -21.90
N SER A 255 -11.35 -23.06 -21.83
CA SER A 255 -10.25 -23.37 -22.79
C SER A 255 -10.70 -23.57 -24.24
N LYS A 256 -12.01 -23.57 -24.51
CA LYS A 256 -12.62 -23.72 -25.84
C LYS A 256 -12.70 -22.42 -26.66
N LEU A 257 -12.43 -21.26 -26.07
CA LEU A 257 -12.49 -19.96 -26.77
C LEU A 257 -11.13 -19.62 -27.39
N LYS A 258 -11.09 -19.41 -28.73
CA LYS A 258 -9.86 -19.09 -29.48
C LYS A 258 -9.21 -17.75 -29.07
N ASN A 259 -9.98 -16.81 -28.53
CA ASN A 259 -9.51 -15.52 -28.04
C ASN A 259 -9.86 -15.40 -26.55
N GLN A 260 -8.95 -15.84 -25.68
CA GLN A 260 -9.11 -15.63 -24.25
C GLN A 260 -8.68 -14.21 -23.86
N ASN A 261 -9.51 -13.61 -23.03
CA ASN A 261 -9.27 -12.30 -22.43
C ASN A 261 -8.02 -12.32 -21.52
N PRO A 262 -7.12 -11.31 -21.61
CA PRO A 262 -6.00 -11.16 -20.68
C PRO A 262 -6.45 -11.18 -19.23
N LYS A 263 -5.59 -11.71 -18.35
CA LYS A 263 -5.88 -11.78 -16.91
C LYS A 263 -5.01 -10.82 -16.13
N LEU A 264 -5.59 -10.24 -15.09
CA LEU A 264 -4.88 -9.48 -14.09
C LEU A 264 -4.89 -10.25 -12.78
N LEU A 265 -3.74 -10.77 -12.38
CA LEU A 265 -3.60 -11.51 -11.13
C LEU A 265 -3.05 -10.58 -10.05
N LEU A 266 -3.78 -10.45 -8.93
CA LEU A 266 -3.37 -9.65 -7.79
C LEU A 266 -3.21 -10.54 -6.57
N GLY A 267 -2.14 -10.36 -5.78
CA GLY A 267 -1.95 -11.15 -4.57
C GLY A 267 -0.69 -10.78 -3.81
N THR A 268 -0.53 -11.36 -2.61
CA THR A 268 0.73 -11.27 -1.88
C THR A 268 1.76 -12.21 -2.50
N ALA A 269 3.05 -11.89 -2.35
CA ALA A 269 4.16 -12.77 -2.73
C ALA A 269 3.97 -14.19 -2.15
N PHE A 270 3.48 -14.29 -0.92
CA PHE A 270 3.14 -15.56 -0.27
C PHE A 270 2.03 -16.35 -1.01
N SER A 271 0.97 -15.68 -1.43
CA SER A 271 -0.12 -16.32 -2.19
C SER A 271 0.39 -16.82 -3.55
N PHE A 272 1.27 -16.05 -4.21
CA PHE A 272 1.93 -16.53 -5.42
C PHE A 272 2.83 -17.72 -5.17
N VAL A 273 3.65 -17.71 -4.11
CA VAL A 273 4.49 -18.88 -3.74
C VAL A 273 3.62 -20.12 -3.53
N HIS A 274 2.51 -20.01 -2.82
CA HIS A 274 1.57 -21.12 -2.61
C HIS A 274 1.00 -21.67 -3.91
N LEU A 275 0.56 -20.80 -4.82
CA LEU A 275 0.11 -21.20 -6.14
C LEU A 275 1.22 -21.90 -6.93
N LEU A 276 2.42 -21.32 -6.95
CA LEU A 276 3.53 -21.83 -7.74
C LEU A 276 4.05 -23.17 -7.21
N ASP A 277 4.14 -23.34 -5.89
CA ASP A 277 4.53 -24.60 -5.25
C ASP A 277 3.51 -25.70 -5.57
N TYR A 278 2.21 -25.40 -5.48
CA TYR A 278 1.14 -26.32 -5.89
C TYR A 278 1.27 -26.76 -7.36
N LEU A 279 1.58 -25.81 -8.27
CA LEU A 279 1.81 -26.11 -9.69
C LEU A 279 3.08 -26.95 -9.89
N VAL A 280 4.16 -26.66 -9.15
CA VAL A 280 5.42 -27.41 -9.23
C VAL A 280 5.23 -28.85 -8.77
N GLU A 281 4.61 -29.06 -7.61
CA GLU A 281 4.38 -30.39 -7.02
C GLU A 281 3.57 -31.31 -7.93
N ARG A 282 2.62 -30.75 -8.68
CA ARG A 282 1.76 -31.50 -9.62
C ARG A 282 2.28 -31.51 -11.05
N ASN A 283 3.47 -30.95 -11.28
CA ASN A 283 4.05 -30.76 -12.60
C ASN A 283 3.10 -30.06 -13.59
N LEU A 284 2.33 -29.09 -13.10
CA LEU A 284 1.41 -28.30 -13.89
C LEU A 284 2.09 -27.03 -14.43
N ARG A 285 1.55 -26.55 -15.55
CA ARG A 285 1.83 -25.25 -16.14
C ARG A 285 0.52 -24.69 -16.66
N VAL A 286 0.24 -23.43 -16.36
CA VAL A 286 -0.90 -22.70 -16.90
C VAL A 286 -0.34 -21.61 -17.81
N GLU A 287 -0.75 -21.58 -19.08
CA GLU A 287 -0.35 -20.49 -19.98
C GLU A 287 -1.42 -19.42 -19.93
N LEU A 288 -1.14 -18.31 -19.26
CA LEU A 288 -2.07 -17.19 -19.25
C LEU A 288 -2.11 -16.51 -20.64
N PRO A 289 -3.27 -16.00 -21.06
CA PRO A 289 -3.41 -15.35 -22.36
C PRO A 289 -2.41 -14.19 -22.53
N ALA A 290 -1.95 -13.98 -23.76
CA ALA A 290 -1.02 -12.91 -24.07
C ALA A 290 -1.55 -11.55 -23.57
N GLY A 291 -0.65 -10.75 -22.99
CA GLY A 291 -1.02 -9.49 -22.35
C GLY A 291 -1.49 -9.63 -20.90
N SER A 292 -1.59 -10.84 -20.33
CA SER A 292 -1.87 -11.00 -18.90
C SER A 292 -0.78 -10.34 -18.05
N ARG A 293 -1.19 -9.79 -16.90
CA ARG A 293 -0.35 -9.08 -15.95
C ARG A 293 -0.49 -9.68 -14.54
N VAL A 294 0.58 -9.57 -13.78
CA VAL A 294 0.65 -9.97 -12.38
C VAL A 294 1.07 -8.75 -11.58
N MET A 295 0.37 -8.46 -10.50
CA MET A 295 0.85 -7.55 -9.47
C MET A 295 0.98 -8.32 -8.17
N GLU A 296 2.21 -8.44 -7.70
CA GLU A 296 2.50 -9.00 -6.40
C GLU A 296 2.81 -7.88 -5.41
N THR A 297 2.35 -8.04 -4.18
CA THR A 297 2.72 -7.17 -3.06
C THR A 297 3.48 -7.95 -2.01
N GLY A 298 4.36 -7.26 -1.27
CA GLY A 298 5.12 -7.85 -0.16
C GLY A 298 4.24 -8.66 0.81
N GLY A 299 4.85 -9.61 1.54
CA GLY A 299 4.05 -10.47 2.43
C GLY A 299 4.69 -11.77 2.88
N TYR A 300 6.01 -11.93 2.80
CA TYR A 300 6.72 -13.14 3.25
C TYR A 300 6.66 -13.37 4.78
N LYS A 301 5.99 -12.50 5.54
CA LYS A 301 6.05 -12.57 7.00
C LYS A 301 5.35 -13.84 7.48
N ASN A 302 6.12 -14.63 8.23
CA ASN A 302 5.75 -15.81 9.01
C ASN A 302 5.54 -17.17 8.33
N ARG A 303 5.65 -17.43 7.01
CA ARG A 303 5.34 -18.81 6.52
C ARG A 303 6.11 -19.35 5.29
N SER A 304 6.19 -20.69 5.28
CA SER A 304 6.80 -21.71 4.39
C SER A 304 8.22 -21.48 3.89
N ARG A 305 8.47 -20.48 3.03
CA ARG A 305 9.82 -20.12 2.57
C ARG A 305 9.86 -18.74 1.93
N ALA A 306 10.92 -17.99 2.21
CA ALA A 306 11.21 -16.74 1.52
C ALA A 306 11.98 -17.04 0.22
N LEU A 307 11.44 -16.59 -0.92
CA LEU A 307 12.17 -16.59 -2.18
C LEU A 307 13.05 -15.33 -2.27
N PRO A 308 14.26 -15.43 -2.82
CA PRO A 308 15.00 -14.25 -3.26
C PRO A 308 14.13 -13.40 -4.21
N LYS A 309 14.24 -12.07 -4.14
CA LYS A 309 13.39 -11.12 -4.91
C LYS A 309 13.37 -11.42 -6.42
N ALA A 310 14.48 -11.95 -6.97
CA ALA A 310 14.59 -12.30 -8.39
C ALA A 310 13.94 -13.65 -8.79
N GLU A 311 13.69 -14.55 -7.84
CA GLU A 311 13.19 -15.91 -8.16
C GLU A 311 11.68 -15.94 -8.38
N LEU A 312 10.91 -15.14 -7.63
CA LEU A 312 9.45 -15.13 -7.77
C LEU A 312 9.00 -14.76 -9.19
N PRO A 313 9.49 -13.66 -9.81
CA PRO A 313 9.13 -13.33 -11.20
C PRO A 313 9.51 -14.44 -12.19
N THR A 314 10.68 -15.07 -11.99
CA THR A 314 11.15 -16.17 -12.84
C THR A 314 10.21 -17.39 -12.78
N LEU A 315 9.75 -17.75 -11.58
CA LEU A 315 8.79 -18.84 -11.40
C LEU A 315 7.41 -18.51 -11.95
N ILE A 316 6.94 -17.27 -11.77
CA ILE A 316 5.72 -16.75 -12.39
C ILE A 316 5.81 -16.90 -13.91
N THR A 317 6.89 -16.44 -14.55
CA THR A 317 7.09 -16.62 -15.99
C THR A 317 7.08 -18.09 -16.40
N LYS A 318 7.81 -18.95 -15.68
CA LYS A 318 7.92 -20.38 -16.00
C LYS A 318 6.61 -21.15 -15.88
N ARG A 319 5.78 -20.83 -14.87
CA ARG A 319 4.57 -21.60 -14.52
C ARG A 319 3.27 -20.98 -15.02
N LEU A 320 3.23 -19.66 -15.21
CA LEU A 320 2.05 -18.90 -15.63
C LEU A 320 2.18 -18.27 -17.03
N GLY A 321 3.36 -18.32 -17.67
CA GLY A 321 3.58 -17.77 -19.02
C GLY A 321 3.62 -16.24 -19.08
N VAL A 322 3.67 -15.55 -17.93
CA VAL A 322 3.64 -14.09 -17.86
C VAL A 322 5.06 -13.52 -18.04
N PRO A 323 5.31 -12.68 -19.06
CA PRO A 323 6.61 -12.05 -19.25
C PRO A 323 7.03 -11.18 -18.07
N ARG A 324 8.34 -11.03 -17.82
CA ARG A 324 8.88 -10.30 -16.66
C ARG A 324 8.40 -8.84 -16.61
N GLU A 325 8.28 -8.19 -17.76
CA GLU A 325 7.77 -6.83 -17.93
C GLU A 325 6.28 -6.66 -17.56
N ASN A 326 5.56 -7.77 -17.44
CA ASN A 326 4.16 -7.80 -17.03
C ASN A 326 3.99 -8.23 -15.56
N ILE A 327 5.09 -8.35 -14.80
CA ILE A 327 5.09 -8.68 -13.37
C ILE A 327 5.52 -7.44 -12.61
N LEU A 328 4.56 -6.81 -11.92
CA LEU A 328 4.74 -5.61 -11.14
C LEU A 328 4.86 -5.97 -9.66
N CYS A 329 5.83 -5.34 -8.99
CA CYS A 329 5.99 -5.41 -7.54
C CYS A 329 5.41 -4.14 -6.94
N GLU A 330 4.48 -4.29 -6.03
CA GLU A 330 3.87 -3.23 -5.25
C GLU A 330 4.34 -3.34 -3.79
N TYR A 331 4.53 -2.20 -3.14
CA TYR A 331 4.81 -2.08 -1.73
C TYR A 331 3.80 -1.17 -1.08
N GLY A 332 3.11 -1.70 -0.08
CA GLY A 332 2.14 -0.97 0.72
C GLY A 332 2.27 -1.29 2.20
N MET A 333 1.70 -0.42 3.01
CA MET A 333 1.50 -0.63 4.44
C MET A 333 0.16 -0.06 4.86
N SER A 334 -0.51 -0.69 5.82
CA SER A 334 -1.75 -0.16 6.39
C SER A 334 -1.53 1.24 6.99
N GLU A 335 -0.34 1.49 7.55
CA GLU A 335 0.11 2.78 8.07
C GLU A 335 0.17 3.90 7.01
N LEU A 336 0.47 3.55 5.74
CA LEU A 336 0.75 4.52 4.69
C LEU A 336 -0.50 4.97 3.92
N SER A 337 -1.50 4.08 3.81
CA SER A 337 -2.69 4.31 2.98
C SER A 337 -2.35 4.81 1.57
N SER A 338 -1.24 4.32 1.02
CA SER A 338 -0.72 4.60 -0.32
C SER A 338 0.24 3.47 -0.73
N GLN A 339 0.50 3.37 -2.03
CA GLN A 339 1.32 2.34 -2.64
C GLN A 339 2.57 2.93 -3.28
N ALA A 340 3.64 2.14 -3.29
CA ALA A 340 4.80 2.36 -4.14
C ALA A 340 4.92 1.19 -5.12
N TYR A 341 5.27 1.48 -6.37
CA TYR A 341 5.47 0.46 -7.39
C TYR A 341 6.95 0.41 -7.76
N ASP A 342 7.49 -0.79 -7.96
CA ASP A 342 8.83 -0.96 -8.50
C ASP A 342 8.84 -0.37 -9.92
N ALA A 343 9.81 0.51 -10.20
CA ALA A 343 9.95 1.07 -11.54
C ALA A 343 10.25 -0.06 -12.52
N GLU A 344 9.66 -0.01 -13.72
CA GLU A 344 10.21 -0.79 -14.82
C GLU A 344 11.70 -0.43 -14.92
N ILE A 345 12.59 -1.39 -14.63
CA ILE A 345 13.96 -1.30 -15.12
C ILE A 345 13.80 -1.41 -16.63
N GLN A 346 13.60 -0.27 -17.30
CA GLN A 346 13.83 -0.18 -18.72
C GLN A 346 15.30 -0.50 -18.91
N ASN A 347 15.59 -1.77 -19.21
CA ASN A 347 16.85 -2.17 -19.82
C ASN A 347 16.87 -1.60 -21.25
N SER A 348 16.93 -0.29 -21.36
CA SER A 348 17.25 0.41 -22.58
C SER A 348 18.67 0.94 -22.47
N LYS A 349 19.58 0.12 -23.00
CA LYS A 349 20.86 0.54 -23.59
C LYS A 349 21.90 1.15 -22.62
N PHE A 350 22.63 0.28 -21.94
CA PHE A 350 24.10 0.39 -21.99
C PHE A 350 24.59 -0.65 -23.00
N LYS A 351 24.80 -0.20 -24.24
CA LYS A 351 25.63 -0.89 -25.23
C LYS A 351 26.79 0.03 -25.54
#